data_AF-A0A1Q6ZBC5-F1
#
_entry.id   AF-A0A1Q6ZBC5-F1
#
_cell.length_a   1.000
_cell.length_b   1.000
_cell.length_c   1.000
_cell.angle_alpha   90.00
_cell.angle_beta   90.00
_cell.angle_gamma   90.00
#
_symmetry.space_group_name_H-M   'P 1'
#
loop_
_entity.id
_entity.type
_entity.pdbx_description
1 polymer ?
#
loop_
_entity_poly.entity_id
_entity_poly.type
_entity_poly.pdbx_seq_one_letter_code
_entity_poly.pdbx_strand_id
1 'polypeptide(L)' 'MESGSSSDDNTYTKLENQLISINDQRDALAAQIIALLEGSEFNGQPFSDQQAQQLIAQGQALLKSV' A
#
# COMPACT_ATOMS: atom_id res chain seq x y z
N MET A 1 -9.52 -28.84 -16.90
CA MET A 1 -10.73 -28.32 -16.26
C MET A 1 -10.48 -28.47 -14.77
N GLU A 2 -10.31 -27.36 -14.07
CA GLU A 2 -9.98 -27.36 -12.66
C GLU A 2 -11.23 -27.72 -11.85
N SER A 3 -11.12 -28.68 -10.93
CA SER A 3 -12.25 -29.29 -10.22
C SER A 3 -12.61 -28.55 -8.92
N GLY A 4 -12.53 -27.22 -8.92
CA GLY A 4 -12.83 -26.39 -7.75
C GLY A 4 -14.33 -26.34 -7.47
N SER A 5 -14.73 -26.44 -6.19
CA SER A 5 -16.11 -26.16 -5.78
C SER A 5 -16.37 -24.66 -5.72
N SER A 6 -17.63 -24.22 -5.80
CA SER A 6 -17.97 -22.78 -5.68
C SER A 6 -17.53 -22.14 -4.35
N SER A 7 -17.32 -22.94 -3.30
CA SER A 7 -16.75 -22.49 -2.03
C SER A 7 -15.23 -22.26 -2.11
N ASP A 8 -14.52 -23.06 -2.90
CA ASP A 8 -13.10 -22.89 -3.17
C ASP A 8 -12.88 -21.63 -4.02
N ASP A 9 -13.69 -21.45 -5.07
CA ASP A 9 -13.67 -20.25 -5.91
C ASP A 9 -13.87 -18.98 -5.06
N ASN A 10 -14.83 -18.99 -4.13
CA ASN A 10 -15.06 -17.87 -3.21
C ASN A 10 -13.87 -17.59 -2.28
N THR A 11 -13.09 -18.61 -1.91
CA THR A 11 -11.91 -18.45 -1.06
C THR A 11 -10.76 -17.84 -1.86
N TYR A 12 -10.51 -18.35 -3.07
CA TYR A 12 -9.49 -17.81 -3.96
C TYR A 12 -9.79 -16.36 -4.36
N THR A 13 -11.03 -16.04 -4.74
CA THR A 13 -11.43 -14.67 -5.07
C THR A 13 -11.24 -13.71 -3.89
N LYS A 14 -11.50 -14.14 -2.65
CA LYS A 14 -11.25 -13.31 -1.46
C LYS A 14 -9.76 -13.03 -1.28
N LEU A 15 -8.91 -14.05 -1.42
CA LEU A 15 -7.47 -13.90 -1.28
C LEU A 15 -6.91 -12.99 -2.39
N GLU A 16 -7.35 -13.17 -3.63
CA GLU A 16 -6.92 -12.34 -4.76
C GLU A 16 -7.30 -10.86 -4.55
N ASN A 17 -8.53 -10.60 -4.11
CA ASN A 17 -8.98 -9.24 -3.78
C ASN A 17 -8.18 -8.62 -2.63
N GLN A 18 -7.78 -9.40 -1.62
CA GLN A 18 -6.92 -8.93 -0.54
C GLN A 18 -5.54 -8.54 -1.06
N LEU A 19 -4.93 -9.37 -1.91
CA LEU A 19 -3.62 -9.09 -2.51
C LEU A 19 -3.65 -7.85 -3.41
N ILE A 20 -4.71 -7.68 -4.22
CA ILE A 20 -4.93 -6.48 -5.02
C ILE A 20 -4.99 -5.25 -4.11
N SER A 21 -5.82 -5.29 -3.07
CA SER A 21 -5.94 -4.18 -2.13
C SER A 21 -4.61 -3.83 -1.43
N ILE A 22 -3.80 -4.83 -1.06
CA ILE A 22 -2.49 -4.60 -0.43
C ILE A 22 -1.53 -3.93 -1.43
N ASN A 23 -1.50 -4.39 -2.68
CA ASN A 23 -0.67 -3.79 -3.72
C ASN A 23 -1.07 -2.34 -4.02
N ASP A 24 -2.37 -2.06 -4.14
CA ASP A 24 -2.86 -0.71 -4.40
C ASP A 24 -2.49 0.26 -3.27
N GLN A 25 -2.63 -0.19 -2.01
CA GLN A 25 -2.24 0.62 -0.84
C GLN A 25 -0.72 0.84 -0.77
N ARG A 26 0.08 -0.19 -1.08
CA ARG A 26 1.54 -0.08 -1.15
C ARG A 26 1.96 0.95 -2.19
N ASP A 27 1.41 0.85 -3.40
CA ASP A 27 1.81 1.69 -4.52
C ASP A 27 1.39 3.16 -4.29
N ALA A 28 0.20 3.37 -3.73
CA ALA A 28 -0.26 4.70 -3.32
C ALA A 28 0.62 5.32 -2.22
N LEU A 29 1.05 4.54 -1.22
CA LEU A 29 1.96 5.01 -0.19
C LEU A 29 3.36 5.32 -0.74
N ALA A 30 3.89 4.44 -1.60
CA ALA A 30 5.19 4.65 -2.24
C ALA A 30 5.19 5.94 -3.08
N ALA A 31 4.13 6.20 -3.83
CA ALA A 31 3.97 7.44 -4.60
C ALA A 31 4.00 8.70 -3.69
N GLN A 32 3.35 8.65 -2.53
CA GLN A 32 3.38 9.75 -1.56
C GLN A 32 4.78 9.98 -0.98
N ILE A 33 5.49 8.91 -0.63
CA ILE A 33 6.87 8.98 -0.12
C ILE A 33 7.80 9.57 -1.17
N ILE A 34 7.72 9.09 -2.41
CA ILE A 34 8.54 9.60 -3.52
C ILE A 34 8.28 11.09 -3.74
N ALA A 35 7.01 11.50 -3.86
CA ALA A 35 6.66 12.89 -4.08
C ALA A 35 7.17 13.82 -2.97
N LEU A 36 7.11 13.37 -1.71
CA LEU A 36 7.60 14.13 -0.56
C LEU A 36 9.13 14.27 -0.58
N LEU A 37 9.85 13.18 -0.89
CA LEU A 37 11.32 13.19 -0.97
C LEU A 37 11.82 14.01 -2.17
N GLU A 38 11.26 13.80 -3.35
CA GLU A 38 11.63 14.55 -4.56
C GLU A 38 11.25 16.04 -4.44
N GLY A 39 10.10 16.34 -3.83
CA GLY A 39 9.69 17.71 -3.53
C GLY A 39 10.71 18.43 -2.65
N SER A 40 11.20 17.75 -1.62
CA SER A 40 12.21 18.30 -0.71
C SER A 40 13.56 18.48 -1.37
N GLU A 41 14.02 17.47 -2.12
CA GLU A 41 15.36 17.48 -2.71
C GLU A 41 15.47 18.43 -3.90
N PHE A 42 14.47 18.43 -4.79
CA PHE A 42 14.58 19.09 -6.09
C PHE A 42 13.69 20.33 -6.24
N ASN A 43 12.58 20.41 -5.50
CA ASN A 43 11.57 21.46 -5.71
C ASN A 43 11.56 22.52 -4.60
N GLY A 44 12.49 22.46 -3.64
CA GLY A 44 12.55 23.40 -2.52
C GLY A 44 11.32 23.33 -1.61
N GLN A 45 10.68 22.16 -1.52
CA GLN A 45 9.50 21.90 -0.70
C GLN A 45 9.90 21.10 0.54
N PRO A 46 10.42 21.73 1.60
CA PRO A 46 10.75 21.00 2.82
C PRO A 46 9.48 20.38 3.42
N PHE A 47 9.63 19.24 4.08
CA PHE A 47 8.57 18.62 4.86
C PHE A 47 8.92 18.60 6.35
N SER A 48 7.89 18.49 7.17
CA SER A 48 8.00 18.36 8.63
C SER A 48 8.20 16.91 9.07
N ASP A 49 8.80 16.72 10.24
CA ASP A 49 8.89 15.40 10.89
C ASP A 49 7.51 14.74 11.05
N GLN A 50 6.47 15.54 11.30
CA GLN A 50 5.11 15.03 11.41
C GLN A 50 4.60 14.42 10.10
N GLN A 51 4.89 15.03 8.94
CA GLN A 51 4.53 14.47 7.64
C GLN A 51 5.27 13.15 7.38
N ALA A 52 6.56 13.09 7.73
CA ALA A 52 7.34 11.85 7.63
C ALA A 52 6.79 10.75 8.55
N GLN A 53 6.45 11.08 9.80
CA GLN A 53 5.86 10.15 10.76
C GLN A 53 4.49 9.63 10.29
N GLN A 54 3.68 10.44 9.62
CA GLN A 54 2.42 10.00 9.04
C GLN A 54 2.63 8.94 7.95
N LEU A 55 3.60 9.12 7.05
CA LEU A 55 3.92 8.13 6.02
C LEU A 55 4.48 6.84 6.62
N ILE A 56 5.34 6.95 7.65
CA ILE A 56 5.84 5.79 8.41
C ILE A 56 4.69 5.04 9.07
N ALA A 57 3.76 5.75 9.71
CA ALA A 57 2.60 5.14 10.36
C ALA A 57 1.69 4.42 9.35
N GLN A 58 1.48 5.00 8.15
CA GLN A 58 0.76 4.34 7.06
C GLN A 58 1.46 3.05 6.62
N GLY A 59 2.80 3.07 6.49
CA GLY A 59 3.58 1.87 6.16
C GLY A 59 3.46 0.79 7.23
N GLN A 60 3.54 1.17 8.52
CA GLN A 60 3.34 0.24 9.62
C GLN A 60 1.92 -0.33 9.67
N ALA A 61 0.90 0.45 9.33
CA ALA A 61 -0.47 -0.04 9.25
C ALA A 61 -0.64 -1.07 8.13
N LEU A 62 -0.06 -0.81 6.95
CA LEU A 62 -0.07 -1.74 5.82
C LEU A 62 0.67 -3.06 6.15
N LEU A 63 1.82 -2.98 6.84
CA LEU A 63 2.53 -4.16 7.32
C LEU A 63 1.76 -4.98 8.37
N LYS A 64 0.79 -4.38 9.05
CA LYS A 64 -0.08 -5.09 10.00
C LYS A 64 -1.34 -5.68 9.34
N SER A 65 -1.66 -5.27 8.12
CA SER A 65 -2.81 -5.81 7.38
C SER A 65 -2.50 -7.05 6.55
N VAL A 66 -1.22 -7.45 6.52
CA VAL A 66 -0.73 -8.72 5.95
C VAL A 66 -0.57 -9.77 7.04
#